data_AF-F3GKN2-F1
#
_entry.id   AF-F3GKN2-F1
#
_cell.length_a   1.000
_cell.length_b   1.000
_cell.length_c   1.000
_cell.angle_alpha   90.00
_cell.angle_beta   90.00
_cell.angle_gamma   90.00
#
_symmetry.space_group_name_H-M   'P 1'
#
loop_
_entity.id
_entity.type
_entity.pdbx_description
1 polymer ?
#
loop_
_entity_poly.entity_id
_entity_poly.type
_entity_poly.pdbx_seq_one_letter_code
_entity_poly.pdbx_strand_id
1 'polypeptide(L)' 'AKVIAVPHDKLSQLYVDVKEYTDLPPLLLEQIKHFFENYKDLEKGKWVKIEGWGNADAARAEITKSVAAYKG' A
#
# COMPACT_ATOMS: atom_id res chain seq x y z
N ALA A 1 4.13 7.59 -2.31
CA ALA A 1 3.42 6.33 -2.62
C ALA A 1 2.34 6.04 -1.57
N LYS A 2 1.54 4.97 -1.71
CA LYS A 2 0.69 4.41 -0.65
C LYS A 2 1.34 3.11 -0.17
N VAL A 3 1.49 2.94 1.15
CA VAL A 3 2.03 1.70 1.74
C VAL A 3 0.86 0.82 2.20
N ILE A 4 0.93 -0.47 1.90
CA ILE A 4 0.06 -1.49 2.50
C ILE A 4 0.85 -2.23 3.57
N ALA A 5 0.19 -2.52 4.68
CA ALA A 5 0.75 -3.29 5.78
C ALA A 5 -0.31 -4.23 6.35
N VAL A 6 0.15 -5.27 7.00
CA VAL A 6 -0.65 -6.19 7.81
C VAL A 6 -0.29 -6.02 9.30
N PRO A 7 -1.17 -6.41 10.23
CA PRO A 7 -0.85 -6.40 11.66
C PRO A 7 0.41 -7.22 11.98
N HIS A 8 1.17 -6.77 12.98
CA HIS A 8 2.30 -7.53 13.52
C HIS A 8 1.81 -8.85 14.14
N ASP A 9 2.64 -9.91 14.10
CA ASP A 9 2.30 -11.25 14.61
C ASP A 9 1.79 -11.27 16.07
N LYS A 10 2.31 -10.38 16.93
CA LYS A 10 1.87 -10.16 18.31
C LYS A 10 0.42 -9.68 18.43
N LEU A 11 -0.14 -9.09 17.39
CA LEU A 11 -1.52 -8.60 17.34
C LEU A 11 -2.46 -9.58 16.64
N SER A 12 -1.98 -10.29 15.61
CA SER A 12 -2.78 -11.28 14.88
C SER A 12 -1.91 -12.31 14.18
N GLN A 13 -2.29 -13.58 14.30
CA GLN A 13 -1.63 -14.69 13.60
C GLN A 13 -2.12 -14.87 12.16
N LEU A 14 -3.20 -14.19 11.75
CA LEU A 14 -3.84 -14.36 10.43
C LEU A 14 -2.94 -13.99 9.24
N TYR A 15 -1.91 -13.16 9.47
CA TYR A 15 -1.06 -12.61 8.42
C TYR A 15 0.40 -13.03 8.55
N VAL A 16 0.71 -14.03 9.39
CA VAL A 16 2.09 -14.47 9.62
C VAL A 16 2.76 -14.91 8.32
N ASP A 17 2.02 -15.52 7.41
CA ASP A 17 2.54 -16.01 6.13
C ASP A 17 2.51 -14.97 5.00
N VAL A 18 1.98 -13.76 5.24
CA VAL A 18 1.97 -12.67 4.25
C VAL A 18 3.30 -11.93 4.31
N LYS A 19 4.18 -12.20 3.35
CA LYS A 19 5.53 -11.60 3.25
C LYS A 19 5.63 -10.57 2.13
N GLU A 20 4.85 -10.76 1.07
CA GLU A 20 4.72 -9.86 -0.06
C GLU A 20 3.26 -9.46 -0.28
N TYR A 21 3.03 -8.35 -0.98
CA TYR A 21 1.65 -7.91 -1.27
C TYR A 21 0.88 -8.95 -2.11
N THR A 22 1.60 -9.76 -2.89
CA THR A 22 1.04 -10.85 -3.71
C THR A 22 0.53 -12.03 -2.88
N ASP A 23 0.87 -12.12 -1.60
CA ASP A 23 0.35 -13.14 -0.70
C ASP A 23 -1.06 -12.78 -0.19
N LEU A 24 -1.52 -11.54 -0.43
CA LEU A 24 -2.90 -11.14 -0.20
C LEU A 24 -3.83 -11.67 -1.31
N PRO A 25 -5.13 -11.86 -1.01
CA PRO A 25 -6.10 -12.26 -2.03
C PRO A 25 -6.07 -11.31 -3.24
N PRO A 26 -5.98 -11.81 -4.49
CA PRO A 26 -5.91 -10.96 -5.69
C PRO A 26 -7.07 -9.96 -5.79
N LEU A 27 -8.29 -10.38 -5.41
CA LEU A 27 -9.46 -9.52 -5.38
C LEU A 27 -9.27 -8.30 -4.44
N LEU A 28 -8.60 -8.48 -3.30
CA LEU A 28 -8.33 -7.37 -2.38
C LEU A 28 -7.37 -6.35 -3.04
N LEU A 29 -6.36 -6.82 -3.76
CA LEU A 29 -5.44 -5.94 -4.48
C LEU A 29 -6.16 -5.15 -5.58
N GLU A 30 -7.06 -5.79 -6.32
CA GLU A 30 -7.91 -5.13 -7.33
C GLU A 30 -8.86 -4.10 -6.69
N GLN A 31 -9.48 -4.44 -5.56
CA GLN A 31 -10.34 -3.51 -4.81
C GLN A 31 -9.57 -2.26 -4.37
N ILE A 32 -8.35 -2.42 -3.86
CA ILE A 32 -7.52 -1.29 -3.41
C ILE A 32 -7.09 -0.43 -4.61
N LYS A 33 -6.67 -1.05 -5.72
CA LYS A 33 -6.35 -0.34 -6.95
C LYS A 33 -7.55 0.47 -7.44
N HIS A 34 -8.71 -0.18 -7.56
CA HIS A 34 -9.95 0.45 -8.01
C HIS A 34 -10.34 1.62 -7.10
N PHE A 35 -10.26 1.45 -5.78
CA PHE A 35 -10.54 2.54 -4.85
C PHE A 35 -9.68 3.78 -5.15
N PHE A 36 -8.36 3.64 -5.25
CA PHE A 36 -7.50 4.80 -5.47
C PHE A 36 -7.63 5.44 -6.86
N GLU A 37 -7.99 4.66 -7.88
CA GLU A 37 -8.23 5.19 -9.23
C GLU A 37 -9.52 6.03 -9.29
N ASN A 38 -10.57 5.67 -8.52
CA ASN A 38 -11.90 6.24 -8.70
C ASN A 38 -12.39 7.13 -7.54
N TYR A 39 -11.76 7.10 -6.36
CA TYR A 39 -12.30 7.82 -5.18
C TYR A 39 -12.38 9.36 -5.33
N LYS A 40 -11.73 9.91 -6.36
CA LYS A 40 -11.67 11.34 -6.67
C LYS A 40 -12.45 11.74 -7.92
N ASP A 41 -13.21 10.85 -8.54
CA ASP A 41 -13.85 11.13 -9.83
C ASP A 41 -14.82 12.31 -9.79
N LEU A 42 -15.41 12.60 -8.62
CA LEU A 42 -16.30 13.75 -8.41
C LEU A 42 -15.56 15.04 -8.03
N GLU A 43 -14.24 14.97 -7.77
CA GLU A 43 -13.41 16.13 -7.50
C GLU A 43 -12.90 16.73 -8.82
N LYS A 44 -13.59 17.77 -9.32
CA LYS A 44 -13.31 18.40 -10.62
C LYS A 44 -11.81 18.68 -10.82
N GLY A 45 -11.26 18.13 -11.91
CA GLY A 45 -9.85 18.32 -12.30
C GLY A 45 -8.86 17.40 -11.57
N LYS A 46 -9.32 16.50 -10.71
CA LYS A 46 -8.47 15.48 -10.07
C LYS A 46 -8.72 14.12 -10.71
N TRP A 47 -7.63 13.40 -10.92
CA TRP A 47 -7.62 12.01 -11.35
C TRP A 47 -6.42 11.33 -10.73
N VAL A 48 -6.45 10.01 -10.65
CA VAL A 48 -5.34 9.20 -10.18
C VAL A 48 -5.12 8.08 -11.18
N LYS A 49 -3.85 7.81 -11.51
CA LYS A 49 -3.45 6.63 -12.28
C LYS A 49 -2.48 5.83 -11.44
N ILE A 50 -2.72 4.52 -11.37
CA ILE A 50 -1.84 3.59 -10.66
C ILE A 50 -0.80 3.06 -11.65
N GLU A 51 0.47 3.28 -11.33
CA GLU A 51 1.60 2.80 -12.16
C GLU A 51 1.91 1.32 -11.90
N GLY A 52 1.67 0.84 -10.68
CA GLY A 52 1.89 -0.55 -10.30
C GLY A 52 2.09 -0.73 -8.80
N TRP A 53 2.47 -1.95 -8.43
CA TRP A 53 2.81 -2.34 -7.07
C TRP A 53 4.33 -2.40 -6.90
N GLY A 54 4.83 -1.90 -5.77
CA GLY A 54 6.18 -2.19 -5.30
C GLY A 54 6.18 -3.39 -4.36
N ASN A 55 7.31 -4.09 -4.26
CA ASN A 55 7.50 -5.18 -3.30
C ASN A 55 7.70 -4.65 -1.86
N ALA A 56 7.77 -5.57 -0.90
CA ALA A 56 7.95 -5.24 0.50
C ALA A 56 9.26 -4.49 0.79
N ASP A 57 10.34 -4.77 0.04
CA ASP A 57 11.61 -4.02 0.15
C ASP A 57 11.47 -2.55 -0.29
N ALA A 58 10.79 -2.30 -1.41
CA ALA A 58 10.50 -0.94 -1.85
C ALA A 58 9.68 -0.16 -0.82
N ALA A 59 8.72 -0.82 -0.17
CA ALA A 59 7.95 -0.23 0.92
C ALA A 59 8.83 0.12 2.13
N ARG A 60 9.70 -0.80 2.57
CA ARG A 60 10.67 -0.57 3.66
C ARG A 60 11.60 0.61 3.36
N ALA A 61 12.12 0.69 2.13
CA ALA A 61 13.00 1.75 1.69
C ALA A 61 12.29 3.13 1.69
N GLU A 62 11.06 3.20 1.18
CA GLU A 62 10.27 4.43 1.15
C GLU A 62 9.94 4.94 2.57
N ILE A 63 9.62 4.03 3.51
CA ILE A 63 9.42 4.38 4.92
C ILE A 63 10.71 4.96 5.51
N THR A 64 11.84 4.25 5.36
CA THR A 64 13.14 4.68 5.91
C THR A 64 13.56 6.04 5.35
N LYS A 65 13.39 6.25 4.04
CA LYS A 65 13.64 7.52 3.37
C LYS A 65 12.75 8.64 3.92
N SER A 66 11.46 8.36 4.10
CA SER A 66 10.50 9.33 4.63
C SER A 66 10.82 9.75 6.06
N VAL A 67 11.23 8.79 6.91
CA VAL A 67 11.70 9.05 8.28
C VAL A 67 12.97 9.90 8.28
N ALA A 68 13.96 9.58 7.45
CA ALA A 68 15.21 10.36 7.36
C ALA A 68 15.00 11.78 6.82
N ALA A 69 14.01 11.97 5.92
CA ALA A 69 13.68 13.28 5.36
C ALA A 69 12.87 14.17 6.32
N TYR A 70 12.26 13.59 7.36
CA TYR A 70 11.51 14.33 8.36
C TYR A 70 12.48 15.13 9.24
N LYS A 71 12.31 16.47 9.28
CA LYS A 71 13.23 17.40 9.96
C LYS A 71 12.66 18.12 11.19
N GLY A 72 11.49 17.69 11.68
CA GLY A 72 10.85 18.30 12.87
C GLY A 72 10.29 19.68 12.60
#